data_AF-A0A939ZKY0-F1
#
_entry.id   AF-A0A939ZKY0-F1
#
_cell.length_a   1.000
_cell.length_b   1.000
_cell.length_c   1.000
_cell.angle_alpha   90.00
_cell.angle_beta   90.00
_cell.angle_gamma   90.00
#
_symmetry.space_group_name_H-M   'P 1'
#
loop_
_entity.id
_entity.type
_entity.pdbx_description
1 polymer ?
#
loop_
_entity_poly.entity_id
_entity_poly.type
_entity_poly.pdbx_seq_one_letter_code
_entity_poly.pdbx_strand_id
1 'polypeptide(L)'
;METKPSRLIRLLSDQRVRLGLYLLLLLPLLLRREITPTNELKYLEIADEALRDGHFWCMFQDGSAYADKPPLYFWIIMAFRRLLGFHCIPLLELFSLLPAFGILAVFEQWCGSQLRLPWRIAAEAALLTTAFFLGGALVLRMDMLMAFFLTLALWIFWKIDRGDSRTGLRWAFGAAVFAAIFTKGPVGFLLPLLAVFVWLLSEHRLRDFGQAWGWRTWLVLAVLCGIWWFCVYREGGREYLDNLLFHQTFGRAVDSFHHDRPWYYYLYSIWYAMGPWALLTIPVSVWGAVRKVGMDPLPRFFLLTSAAFVLLMSCFSAKLQIYLLPVFGLVNYAAFLILQAADTPPRRWPGTLRKVSLCVAGAMLALCVAAGFFFPAVF
;
A
#
# COMPACT_ATOMS: atom_id res chain seq x y z
N MET A 1 -40.55 18.96 3.45
CA MET A 1 -40.00 19.16 2.09
C MET A 1 -38.58 18.59 2.08
N GLU A 2 -38.38 17.37 1.59
CA GLU A 2 -37.03 16.84 1.34
C GLU A 2 -36.43 17.60 0.15
N THR A 3 -35.42 18.42 0.42
CA THR A 3 -34.64 19.09 -0.63
C THR A 3 -33.89 18.04 -1.43
N LYS A 4 -34.21 17.91 -2.73
CA LYS A 4 -33.47 17.02 -3.64
C LYS A 4 -31.96 17.32 -3.49
N PRO A 5 -31.10 16.30 -3.28
CA PRO A 5 -29.67 16.52 -3.14
C PRO A 5 -29.15 17.26 -4.38
N SER A 6 -28.31 18.27 -4.14
CA SER A 6 -27.74 19.13 -5.18
C SER A 6 -27.06 18.27 -6.26
N ARG A 7 -27.05 18.76 -7.52
CA ARG A 7 -26.41 18.03 -8.64
C ARG A 7 -24.96 17.62 -8.32
N LEU A 8 -24.24 18.47 -7.58
CA LEU A 8 -22.88 18.22 -7.12
C LEU A 8 -22.77 16.99 -6.21
N ILE A 9 -23.68 16.84 -5.25
CA ILE A 9 -23.67 15.68 -4.33
C ILE A 9 -23.88 14.37 -5.10
N ARG A 10 -24.74 14.37 -6.12
CA ARG A 10 -24.97 13.18 -6.96
C ARG A 10 -23.72 12.85 -7.78
N LEU A 11 -23.08 13.85 -8.38
CA LEU A 11 -21.84 13.65 -9.14
C LEU A 11 -20.73 13.09 -8.25
N LEU A 12 -20.51 13.67 -7.07
CA LEU A 12 -19.48 13.23 -6.13
C LEU A 12 -19.79 11.88 -5.47
N SER A 13 -21.03 11.38 -5.58
CA SER A 13 -21.36 10.04 -5.09
C SER A 13 -20.74 8.92 -5.93
N ASP A 14 -20.46 9.18 -7.22
CA ASP A 14 -19.75 8.26 -8.09
C ASP A 14 -18.24 8.40 -7.87
N GLN A 15 -17.60 7.31 -7.42
CA GLN A 15 -16.16 7.30 -7.18
C GLN A 15 -15.36 7.55 -8.46
N ARG A 16 -15.86 7.14 -9.64
CA ARG A 16 -15.16 7.35 -10.91
C ARG A 16 -14.99 8.83 -11.22
N VAL A 17 -16.02 9.62 -10.91
CA VAL A 17 -15.96 11.09 -11.03
C VAL A 17 -14.90 11.65 -10.08
N ARG A 18 -14.85 11.18 -8.82
CA ARG A 18 -13.84 11.63 -7.85
C ARG A 18 -12.41 11.27 -8.27
N LEU A 19 -12.18 10.04 -8.73
CA LEU A 19 -10.87 9.61 -9.25
C LEU A 19 -10.46 10.42 -10.50
N GLY A 20 -11.41 10.72 -11.40
CA GLY A 20 -11.16 11.60 -12.54
C GLY A 20 -10.73 13.00 -12.12
N LEU A 21 -11.39 13.58 -11.11
CA LEU A 21 -10.99 14.87 -10.54
C LEU A 21 -9.60 14.81 -9.90
N TYR A 22 -9.29 13.74 -9.16
CA TYR A 22 -7.96 13.55 -8.58
C TYR A 22 -6.88 13.43 -9.65
N LEU A 23 -7.13 12.68 -10.73
CA LEU A 23 -6.22 12.60 -11.87
C LEU A 23 -5.96 13.98 -12.48
N LEU A 24 -7.01 14.78 -12.72
CA LEU A 24 -6.86 16.13 -13.26
C LEU A 24 -6.03 17.04 -12.34
N LEU A 25 -6.19 16.91 -11.02
CA LEU A 25 -5.41 17.67 -10.03
C LEU A 25 -3.94 17.24 -9.97
N LEU A 26 -3.67 15.95 -10.19
CA LEU A 26 -2.31 15.39 -10.16
C LEU A 26 -1.58 15.49 -11.51
N LEU A 27 -2.30 15.70 -12.61
CA LEU A 27 -1.73 15.79 -13.95
C LEU A 27 -0.59 16.81 -14.08
N PRO A 28 -0.67 18.04 -13.51
CA PRO A 28 0.44 18.98 -13.57
C PRO A 28 1.69 18.49 -12.85
N LEU A 29 1.54 17.68 -11.79
CA LEU A 29 2.66 17.10 -11.05
C LEU A 29 3.32 15.98 -11.87
N LEU A 30 2.53 15.08 -12.45
CA LEU A 30 3.03 14.02 -13.34
C LEU A 30 3.81 14.57 -14.55
N LEU A 31 3.32 15.67 -15.13
CA LEU A 31 3.92 16.23 -16.35
C LEU A 31 5.18 17.09 -16.09
N ARG A 32 5.40 17.56 -14.86
CA ARG A 32 6.49 18.50 -14.52
C ARG A 32 7.56 17.90 -13.62
N ARG A 33 7.37 16.68 -13.10
CA ARG A 33 8.31 16.05 -12.18
C ARG A 33 9.56 15.59 -12.91
N GLU A 34 10.72 15.82 -12.29
CA GLU A 34 11.99 15.26 -12.73
C GLU A 34 12.23 13.87 -12.11
N ILE A 35 12.89 12.99 -12.86
CA ILE A 35 13.22 11.64 -12.41
C ILE A 35 14.27 11.73 -11.30
N THR A 36 14.09 10.93 -10.24
CA THR A 36 15.10 10.79 -9.19
C THR A 36 16.20 9.80 -9.62
N PRO A 37 17.49 10.20 -9.63
CA PRO A 37 18.58 9.32 -10.09
C PRO A 37 18.73 8.03 -9.26
N THR A 38 18.55 8.12 -7.94
CA THR A 38 18.90 7.04 -7.00
C THR A 38 18.02 5.79 -7.13
N ASN A 39 16.75 5.95 -7.50
CA ASN A 39 15.78 4.87 -7.51
C ASN A 39 15.21 4.59 -8.91
N GLU A 40 14.87 5.64 -9.65
CA GLU A 40 14.09 5.49 -10.88
C GLU A 40 14.98 5.26 -12.09
N LEU A 41 16.08 6.04 -12.22
CA LEU A 41 17.04 5.86 -13.31
C LEU A 41 17.63 4.43 -13.29
N LYS A 42 17.95 3.93 -12.10
CA LYS A 42 18.37 2.54 -11.88
C LYS A 42 17.38 1.52 -12.47
N TYR A 43 16.07 1.71 -12.29
CA TYR A 43 15.09 0.77 -12.84
C TYR A 43 14.98 0.85 -14.37
N LEU A 44 15.18 2.03 -14.95
CA LEU A 44 15.20 2.20 -16.41
C LEU A 44 16.43 1.51 -17.03
N GLU A 45 17.60 1.69 -16.41
CA GLU A 45 18.86 1.07 -16.85
C GLU A 45 18.79 -0.46 -16.79
N ILE A 46 18.34 -1.03 -15.66
CA ILE A 46 18.15 -2.48 -15.53
C ILE A 46 17.18 -3.02 -16.59
N ALA A 47 16.11 -2.28 -16.89
CA ALA A 47 15.15 -2.69 -17.91
C ALA A 47 15.77 -2.63 -19.33
N ASP A 48 16.59 -1.62 -19.63
CA ASP A 48 17.31 -1.53 -20.90
C ASP A 48 18.36 -2.64 -21.05
N GLU A 49 19.11 -2.94 -19.99
CA GLU A 49 20.07 -4.05 -19.95
C GLU A 49 19.37 -5.40 -20.19
N ALA A 50 18.28 -5.67 -19.46
CA ALA A 50 17.48 -6.88 -19.66
C ALA A 50 16.96 -7.01 -21.10
N LEU A 51 16.52 -5.91 -21.71
CA LEU A 51 16.06 -5.89 -23.10
C LEU A 51 17.18 -6.12 -24.11
N ARG A 52 18.35 -5.50 -23.90
CA ARG A 52 19.51 -5.61 -24.79
C ARG A 52 20.09 -7.02 -24.78
N ASP A 53 20.20 -7.61 -23.59
CA ASP A 53 20.91 -8.87 -23.37
C ASP A 53 19.96 -10.09 -23.41
N GLY A 54 18.65 -9.83 -23.54
CA GLY A 54 17.63 -10.86 -23.75
C GLY A 54 17.17 -11.55 -22.46
N HIS A 55 17.42 -10.95 -21.30
CA HIS A 55 16.97 -11.45 -20.01
C HIS A 55 15.52 -11.07 -19.74
N PHE A 56 14.73 -12.03 -19.27
CA PHE A 56 13.32 -11.83 -18.96
C PHE A 56 13.01 -12.03 -17.48
N TRP A 57 13.52 -13.09 -16.84
CA TRP A 57 13.22 -13.43 -15.44
C TRP A 57 14.25 -12.90 -14.44
N CYS A 58 15.48 -12.73 -14.88
CA CYS A 58 16.63 -12.30 -14.11
C CYS A 58 17.01 -10.88 -14.53
N MET A 59 17.28 -10.05 -13.53
CA MET A 59 17.68 -8.66 -13.70
C MET A 59 19.16 -8.50 -13.37
N PHE A 60 19.83 -7.67 -14.15
CA PHE A 60 21.24 -7.33 -14.00
C PHE A 60 21.40 -5.82 -13.99
N GLN A 61 22.42 -5.34 -13.28
CA GLN A 61 22.84 -3.95 -13.28
C GLN A 61 24.35 -3.94 -13.52
N ASP A 62 24.77 -3.32 -14.62
CA ASP A 62 26.18 -3.23 -15.01
C ASP A 62 26.86 -4.61 -15.07
N GLY A 63 26.16 -5.61 -15.61
CA GLY A 63 26.62 -7.00 -15.70
C GLY A 63 26.59 -7.78 -14.38
N SER A 64 26.23 -7.15 -13.26
CA SER A 64 26.13 -7.78 -11.94
C SER A 64 24.70 -8.21 -11.65
N ALA A 65 24.52 -9.38 -11.01
CA ALA A 65 23.18 -9.89 -10.69
C ALA A 65 22.42 -8.96 -9.74
N TYR A 66 21.29 -8.41 -10.20
CA TYR A 66 20.34 -7.64 -9.40
C TYR A 66 19.19 -8.54 -8.92
N ALA A 67 19.49 -9.48 -8.02
CA ALA A 67 18.52 -10.42 -7.47
C ALA A 67 17.69 -9.87 -6.29
N ASP A 68 17.69 -8.54 -6.11
CA ASP A 68 17.04 -7.86 -4.99
C ASP A 68 15.52 -7.87 -5.04
N LYS A 69 14.97 -7.96 -6.25
CA LYS A 69 13.57 -7.73 -6.58
C LYS A 69 13.08 -8.71 -7.64
N PRO A 70 11.81 -9.16 -7.55
CA PRO A 70 11.16 -9.91 -8.61
C PRO A 70 11.02 -9.11 -9.92
N PRO A 71 10.76 -9.78 -11.06
CA PRO A 71 10.80 -9.15 -12.36
C PRO A 71 9.53 -8.39 -12.77
N LEU A 72 8.38 -8.54 -12.08
CA LEU A 72 7.09 -7.98 -12.53
C LEU A 72 7.15 -6.48 -12.86
N TYR A 73 7.76 -5.71 -11.97
CA TYR A 73 7.80 -4.25 -12.15
C TYR A 73 8.73 -3.86 -13.32
N PHE A 74 9.82 -4.60 -13.52
CA PHE A 74 10.69 -4.44 -14.68
C PHE A 74 10.00 -4.84 -15.96
N TRP A 75 9.18 -5.89 -15.98
CA TRP A 75 8.39 -6.28 -17.16
C TRP A 75 7.48 -5.16 -17.65
N ILE A 76 6.90 -4.40 -16.73
CA ILE A 76 6.10 -3.23 -17.08
C ILE A 76 6.99 -2.21 -17.80
N ILE A 77 8.13 -1.83 -17.21
CA ILE A 77 9.07 -0.87 -17.82
C ILE A 77 9.53 -1.37 -19.21
N MET A 78 9.95 -2.64 -19.30
CA MET A 78 10.38 -3.30 -20.52
C MET A 78 9.29 -3.29 -21.60
N ALA A 79 8.03 -3.54 -21.23
CA ALA A 79 6.91 -3.54 -22.18
C ALA A 79 6.72 -2.15 -22.80
N PHE A 80 6.71 -1.08 -22.01
CA PHE A 80 6.61 0.29 -22.54
C PHE A 80 7.82 0.69 -23.35
N ARG A 81 9.01 0.32 -22.88
CA ARG A 81 10.26 0.57 -23.60
C ARG A 81 10.28 -0.09 -24.97
N ARG A 82 9.75 -1.31 -25.10
CA ARG A 82 9.57 -2.01 -26.39
C ARG A 82 8.49 -1.39 -27.27
N LEU A 83 7.35 -0.99 -26.70
CA LEU A 83 6.21 -0.45 -27.44
C LEU A 83 6.48 0.96 -27.99
N LEU A 84 7.17 1.81 -27.22
CA LEU A 84 7.37 3.22 -27.55
C LEU A 84 8.74 3.53 -28.15
N GLY A 85 9.74 2.65 -27.96
CA GLY A 85 11.11 2.90 -28.40
C GLY A 85 11.87 3.90 -27.54
N PHE A 86 11.29 4.40 -26.43
CA PHE A 86 11.95 5.21 -25.40
C PHE A 86 11.21 5.09 -24.06
N HIS A 87 11.82 5.57 -22.97
CA HIS A 87 11.17 5.61 -21.64
C HIS A 87 10.27 6.83 -21.50
N CYS A 88 8.95 6.65 -21.62
CA CYS A 88 7.98 7.71 -21.39
C CYS A 88 7.61 7.79 -19.90
N ILE A 89 8.26 8.71 -19.17
CA ILE A 89 8.15 8.79 -17.70
C ILE A 89 6.71 9.01 -17.21
N PRO A 90 5.93 9.99 -17.71
CA PRO A 90 4.58 10.20 -17.19
C PRO A 90 3.68 8.98 -17.35
N LEU A 91 3.93 8.16 -18.38
CA LEU A 91 3.21 6.92 -18.63
C LEU A 91 3.66 5.78 -17.70
N LEU A 92 4.95 5.69 -17.41
CA LEU A 92 5.49 4.74 -16.43
C LEU A 92 5.03 5.08 -15.00
N GLU A 93 4.90 6.37 -14.66
CA GLU A 93 4.35 6.82 -13.38
C GLU A 93 2.89 6.40 -13.17
N LEU A 94 2.12 6.19 -14.25
CA LEU A 94 0.77 5.62 -14.13
C LEU A 94 0.78 4.23 -13.48
N PHE A 95 1.89 3.48 -13.53
CA PHE A 95 2.02 2.20 -12.83
C PHE A 95 2.29 2.33 -11.34
N SER A 96 2.39 3.55 -10.82
CA SER A 96 2.32 3.86 -9.40
C SER A 96 1.00 4.56 -9.05
N LEU A 97 0.52 5.45 -9.92
CA LEU A 97 -0.76 6.15 -9.71
C LEU A 97 -2.00 5.25 -9.81
N LEU A 98 -2.05 4.36 -10.80
CA LEU A 98 -3.17 3.44 -10.99
C LEU A 98 -3.31 2.48 -9.81
N PRO A 99 -2.25 1.87 -9.26
CA PRO A 99 -2.35 1.14 -8.01
C PRO A 99 -2.83 1.99 -6.83
N ALA A 100 -2.42 3.26 -6.72
CA ALA A 100 -2.94 4.15 -5.68
C ALA A 100 -4.46 4.37 -5.82
N PHE A 101 -4.96 4.60 -7.03
CA PHE A 101 -6.41 4.66 -7.28
C PHE A 101 -7.10 3.31 -7.07
N GLY A 102 -6.43 2.21 -7.39
CA GLY A 102 -6.88 0.86 -7.07
C GLY A 102 -7.08 0.67 -5.56
N ILE A 103 -6.15 1.16 -4.73
CA ILE A 103 -6.27 1.15 -3.27
C ILE A 103 -7.51 1.94 -2.83
N LEU A 104 -7.71 3.16 -3.35
CA LEU A 104 -8.92 3.95 -3.06
C LEU A 104 -10.21 3.22 -3.47
N ALA A 105 -10.20 2.56 -4.62
CA ALA A 105 -11.33 1.76 -5.10
C ALA A 105 -11.62 0.55 -4.20
N VAL A 106 -10.58 -0.15 -3.71
CA VAL A 106 -10.76 -1.24 -2.75
C VAL A 106 -11.36 -0.71 -1.45
N PHE A 107 -10.86 0.39 -0.89
CA PHE A 107 -11.40 0.97 0.34
C PHE A 107 -12.83 1.48 0.19
N GLU A 108 -13.21 2.00 -0.97
CA GLU A 108 -14.61 2.36 -1.25
C GLU A 108 -15.52 1.13 -1.22
N GLN A 109 -15.11 0.01 -1.82
CA GLN A 109 -15.89 -1.23 -1.73
C GLN A 109 -15.89 -1.80 -0.30
N TRP A 110 -14.83 -1.58 0.46
CA TRP A 110 -14.68 -2.11 1.81
C TRP A 110 -15.47 -1.31 2.85
N CYS A 111 -15.45 0.01 2.76
CA CYS A 111 -15.95 0.94 3.77
C CYS A 111 -17.11 1.81 3.29
N GLY A 112 -17.37 1.91 1.98
CA GLY A 112 -18.30 2.88 1.39
C GLY A 112 -19.77 2.67 1.75
N SER A 113 -20.15 1.45 2.15
CA SER A 113 -21.49 1.17 2.71
C SER A 113 -21.61 1.57 4.18
N GLN A 114 -20.50 1.67 4.90
CA GLN A 114 -20.45 2.04 6.33
C GLN A 114 -20.22 3.53 6.52
N LEU A 115 -19.49 4.19 5.61
CA LEU A 115 -19.22 5.62 5.65
C LEU A 115 -20.29 6.41 4.87
N ARG A 116 -20.78 7.49 5.47
CA ARG A 116 -21.58 8.51 4.76
C ARG A 116 -20.70 9.21 3.74
N LEU A 117 -21.31 9.71 2.66
CA LEU A 117 -20.59 10.32 1.54
C LEU A 117 -19.53 11.38 1.95
N PRO A 118 -19.80 12.34 2.86
CA PRO A 118 -18.78 13.31 3.27
C PRO A 118 -17.54 12.66 3.90
N TRP A 119 -17.74 11.59 4.66
CA TRP A 119 -16.65 10.85 5.31
C TRP A 119 -15.89 9.96 4.32
N ARG A 120 -16.55 9.43 3.29
CA ARG A 120 -15.89 8.73 2.17
C ARG A 120 -14.93 9.66 1.44
N ILE A 121 -15.43 10.83 1.02
CA ILE A 121 -14.62 11.84 0.31
C ILE A 121 -13.46 12.32 1.17
N ALA A 122 -13.70 12.58 2.47
CA ALA A 122 -12.66 13.02 3.39
C ALA A 122 -11.58 11.95 3.62
N ALA A 123 -11.97 10.67 3.77
CA ALA A 123 -11.03 9.57 3.93
C ALA A 123 -10.17 9.36 2.67
N GLU A 124 -10.78 9.41 1.48
CA GLU A 124 -10.08 9.32 0.20
C GLU A 124 -9.09 10.47 0.02
N ALA A 125 -9.55 11.71 0.20
CA ALA A 125 -8.70 12.89 0.08
C ALA A 125 -7.55 12.89 1.10
N ALA A 126 -7.82 12.49 2.34
CA ALA A 126 -6.80 12.38 3.38
C ALA A 126 -5.75 11.32 3.05
N LEU A 127 -6.16 10.14 2.58
CA LEU A 127 -5.19 9.12 2.15
C LEU A 127 -4.39 9.60 0.94
N LEU A 128 -5.05 10.15 -0.08
CA LEU A 128 -4.38 10.62 -1.30
C LEU A 128 -3.36 11.72 -1.02
N THR A 129 -3.65 12.61 -0.06
CA THR A 129 -2.77 13.72 0.33
C THR A 129 -1.85 13.38 1.50
N THR A 130 -1.79 12.11 1.90
CA THR A 130 -0.77 11.62 2.84
C THR A 130 0.59 11.62 2.13
N ALA A 131 1.61 12.26 2.72
CA ALA A 131 2.88 12.57 2.08
C ALA A 131 3.53 11.38 1.34
N PHE A 132 3.74 10.26 2.03
CA PHE A 132 4.36 9.08 1.41
C PHE A 132 3.41 8.28 0.50
N PHE A 133 2.09 8.42 0.68
CA PHE A 133 1.13 7.84 -0.24
C PHE A 133 1.11 8.62 -1.57
N LEU A 134 1.06 9.95 -1.50
CA LEU A 134 1.13 10.82 -2.66
C LEU A 134 2.46 10.67 -3.39
N GLY A 135 3.58 10.74 -2.68
CA GLY A 135 4.90 10.55 -3.28
C GLY A 135 5.05 9.17 -3.90
N GLY A 136 4.63 8.12 -3.19
CA GLY A 136 4.62 6.76 -3.75
C GLY A 136 3.69 6.58 -4.95
N ALA A 137 2.67 7.43 -5.13
CA ALA A 137 1.78 7.40 -6.30
C ALA A 137 2.37 8.14 -7.51
N LEU A 138 3.30 9.07 -7.29
CA LEU A 138 3.88 9.93 -8.33
C LEU A 138 5.29 9.50 -8.76
N VAL A 139 6.01 8.75 -7.92
CA VAL A 139 7.36 8.25 -8.21
C VAL A 139 7.26 6.83 -8.76
N LEU A 140 8.08 6.50 -9.77
CA LEU A 140 8.21 5.18 -10.36
C LEU A 140 8.78 4.20 -9.31
N ARG A 141 7.89 3.58 -8.52
CA ARG A 141 8.24 2.64 -7.46
C ARG A 141 7.25 1.49 -7.36
N MET A 142 7.79 0.28 -7.31
CA MET A 142 7.02 -0.96 -7.12
C MET A 142 6.28 -1.04 -5.76
N ASP A 143 6.64 -0.18 -4.80
CA ASP A 143 6.02 -0.09 -3.47
C ASP A 143 4.49 0.06 -3.54
N MET A 144 4.00 0.95 -4.40
CA MET A 144 2.57 1.25 -4.53
C MET A 144 1.80 0.09 -5.17
N LEU A 145 2.40 -0.57 -6.17
CA LEU A 145 1.83 -1.76 -6.79
C LEU A 145 1.72 -2.93 -5.79
N MET A 146 2.75 -3.16 -4.97
CA MET A 146 2.69 -4.16 -3.89
C MET A 146 1.60 -3.79 -2.86
N ALA A 147 1.53 -2.52 -2.45
CA ALA A 147 0.53 -2.05 -1.49
C ALA A 147 -0.91 -2.25 -2.01
N PHE A 148 -1.14 -2.08 -3.31
CA PHE A 148 -2.42 -2.40 -3.93
C PHE A 148 -2.78 -3.88 -3.79
N PHE A 149 -1.89 -4.79 -4.18
CA PHE A 149 -2.14 -6.24 -4.08
C PHE A 149 -2.31 -6.70 -2.63
N LEU A 150 -1.56 -6.12 -1.70
CA LEU A 150 -1.73 -6.35 -0.26
C LEU A 150 -3.11 -5.89 0.23
N THR A 151 -3.53 -4.68 -0.14
CA THR A 151 -4.86 -4.15 0.23
C THR A 151 -5.97 -5.03 -0.34
N LEU A 152 -5.82 -5.45 -1.60
CA LEU A 152 -6.74 -6.36 -2.26
C LEU A 152 -6.81 -7.73 -1.54
N ALA A 153 -5.66 -8.30 -1.17
CA ALA A 153 -5.59 -9.56 -0.44
C ALA A 153 -6.30 -9.47 0.91
N LEU A 154 -6.07 -8.39 1.68
CA LEU A 154 -6.72 -8.17 2.97
C LEU A 154 -8.24 -7.98 2.83
N TRP A 155 -8.70 -7.27 1.81
CA TRP A 155 -10.13 -7.11 1.51
C TRP A 155 -10.79 -8.43 1.10
N ILE A 156 -10.12 -9.25 0.29
CA ILE A 156 -10.61 -10.58 -0.08
C ILE A 156 -10.70 -11.49 1.16
N PHE A 157 -9.65 -11.51 1.99
CA PHE A 157 -9.68 -12.23 3.25
C PHE A 157 -10.84 -11.78 4.14
N TRP A 158 -11.06 -10.47 4.27
CA TRP A 158 -12.18 -9.94 5.04
C TRP A 158 -13.53 -10.48 4.57
N LYS A 159 -13.76 -10.58 3.26
CA LYS A 159 -15.00 -11.18 2.72
C LYS A 159 -15.11 -12.67 3.05
N ILE A 160 -14.01 -13.41 2.96
CA ILE A 160 -13.96 -14.84 3.34
C ILE A 160 -14.31 -15.01 4.82
N ASP A 161 -13.70 -14.21 5.70
CA ASP A 161 -13.97 -14.25 7.16
C ASP A 161 -15.42 -13.88 7.50
N ARG A 162 -16.04 -12.97 6.72
CA ARG A 162 -17.45 -12.59 6.86
C ARG A 162 -18.44 -13.60 6.26
N GLY A 163 -17.96 -14.75 5.79
CA GLY A 163 -18.79 -15.86 5.32
C GLY A 163 -19.19 -15.79 3.85
N ASP A 164 -18.54 -14.97 3.02
CA ASP A 164 -18.74 -15.03 1.58
C ASP A 164 -18.22 -16.37 1.04
N SER A 165 -19.15 -17.24 0.64
CA SER A 165 -18.88 -18.62 0.26
C SER A 165 -18.43 -18.80 -1.19
N ARG A 166 -18.26 -17.71 -1.95
CA ARG A 166 -17.80 -17.76 -3.34
C ARG A 166 -16.43 -18.42 -3.44
N THR A 167 -16.39 -19.62 -4.03
CA THR A 167 -15.18 -20.42 -4.30
C THR A 167 -14.05 -19.59 -4.92
N GLY A 168 -14.37 -18.66 -5.83
CA GLY A 168 -13.41 -17.78 -6.51
C GLY A 168 -12.58 -16.90 -5.58
N LEU A 169 -13.07 -16.57 -4.38
CA LEU A 169 -12.35 -15.69 -3.45
C LEU A 169 -11.05 -16.29 -2.95
N ARG A 170 -10.98 -17.61 -2.73
CA ARG A 170 -9.74 -18.26 -2.25
C ARG A 170 -8.65 -18.30 -3.32
N TRP A 171 -9.06 -18.48 -4.58
CA TRP A 171 -8.17 -18.36 -5.74
C TRP A 171 -7.68 -16.91 -5.89
N ALA A 172 -8.60 -15.94 -5.82
CA ALA A 172 -8.27 -14.53 -5.88
C ALA A 172 -7.37 -14.07 -4.71
N PHE A 173 -7.56 -14.61 -3.51
CA PHE A 173 -6.71 -14.35 -2.35
C PHE A 173 -5.29 -14.83 -2.62
N GLY A 174 -5.12 -16.09 -3.05
CA GLY A 174 -3.80 -16.62 -3.42
C GLY A 174 -3.14 -15.84 -4.55
N ALA A 175 -3.91 -15.42 -5.56
CA ALA A 175 -3.41 -14.63 -6.67
C ALA A 175 -2.97 -13.22 -6.23
N ALA A 176 -3.73 -12.55 -5.36
CA ALA A 176 -3.37 -11.24 -4.82
C ALA A 176 -2.11 -11.32 -3.94
N VAL A 177 -2.01 -12.35 -3.10
CA VAL A 177 -0.80 -12.59 -2.29
C VAL A 177 0.40 -12.89 -3.19
N PHE A 178 0.26 -13.75 -4.19
CA PHE A 178 1.32 -14.01 -5.18
C PHE A 178 1.74 -12.73 -5.89
N ALA A 179 0.80 -11.92 -6.38
CA ALA A 179 1.11 -10.69 -7.09
C ALA A 179 1.89 -9.69 -6.20
N ALA A 180 1.57 -9.61 -4.90
CA ALA A 180 2.36 -8.84 -3.95
C ALA A 180 3.78 -9.39 -3.79
N ILE A 181 3.94 -10.72 -3.63
CA ILE A 181 5.24 -11.40 -3.56
C ILE A 181 6.05 -11.13 -4.82
N PHE A 182 5.43 -11.31 -5.98
CA PHE A 182 6.03 -11.16 -7.30
C PHE A 182 6.27 -9.70 -7.70
N THR A 183 5.84 -8.73 -6.88
CA THR A 183 6.16 -7.31 -7.08
C THR A 183 7.45 -6.91 -6.36
N LYS A 184 7.60 -7.26 -5.08
CA LYS A 184 8.69 -6.74 -4.23
C LYS A 184 9.30 -7.76 -3.27
N GLY A 185 8.76 -8.98 -3.21
CA GLY A 185 9.29 -10.08 -2.42
C GLY A 185 8.49 -10.40 -1.14
N PRO A 186 9.15 -10.93 -0.10
CA PRO A 186 8.50 -11.67 0.98
C PRO A 186 7.53 -10.86 1.85
N VAL A 187 7.70 -9.53 1.91
CA VAL A 187 6.74 -8.64 2.60
C VAL A 187 5.32 -8.80 2.04
N GLY A 188 5.19 -9.11 0.74
CA GLY A 188 3.92 -9.41 0.08
C GLY A 188 3.18 -10.61 0.68
N PHE A 189 3.90 -11.54 1.32
CA PHE A 189 3.35 -12.69 2.03
C PHE A 189 3.20 -12.42 3.54
N LEU A 190 4.17 -11.74 4.15
CA LEU A 190 4.22 -11.53 5.59
C LEU A 190 3.03 -10.71 6.11
N LEU A 191 2.63 -9.64 5.41
CA LEU A 191 1.52 -8.81 5.87
C LEU A 191 0.19 -9.59 5.91
N PRO A 192 -0.27 -10.28 4.83
CA PRO A 192 -1.51 -11.05 4.87
C PRO A 192 -1.44 -12.19 5.89
N LEU A 193 -0.30 -12.88 6.00
CA LEU A 193 -0.10 -13.94 7.00
C LEU A 193 -0.31 -13.42 8.42
N LEU A 194 0.36 -12.32 8.74
CA LEU A 194 0.27 -11.69 10.05
C LEU A 194 -1.14 -11.17 10.31
N ALA A 195 -1.76 -10.50 9.33
CA ALA A 195 -3.12 -9.96 9.46
C ALA A 195 -4.15 -11.05 9.78
N VAL A 196 -4.11 -12.17 9.04
CA VAL A 196 -5.01 -13.32 9.28
C VAL A 196 -4.77 -13.89 10.68
N PHE A 197 -3.50 -14.09 11.05
CA PHE A 197 -3.13 -14.64 12.35
C PHE A 197 -3.63 -13.78 13.52
N VAL A 198 -3.27 -12.49 13.54
CA VAL A 198 -3.64 -11.59 14.65
C VAL A 198 -5.14 -11.33 14.71
N TRP A 199 -5.82 -11.30 13.55
CA TRP A 199 -7.27 -11.17 13.51
C TRP A 199 -7.97 -12.38 14.13
N LEU A 200 -7.64 -13.59 13.69
CA LEU A 200 -8.24 -14.81 14.22
C LEU A 200 -7.85 -15.04 15.69
N LEU A 201 -6.65 -14.64 16.11
CA LEU A 201 -6.27 -14.61 17.52
C LEU A 201 -7.19 -13.68 18.32
N SER A 202 -7.44 -12.46 17.83
CA SER A 202 -8.31 -11.50 18.51
C SER A 202 -9.78 -11.94 18.55
N GLU A 203 -10.20 -12.80 17.63
CA GLU A 203 -11.54 -13.38 17.58
C GLU A 203 -11.63 -14.73 18.31
N HIS A 204 -10.57 -15.19 18.98
CA HIS A 204 -10.50 -16.52 19.61
C HIS A 204 -10.82 -17.68 18.65
N ARG A 205 -10.48 -17.51 17.36
CA ARG A 205 -10.76 -18.42 16.25
C ARG A 205 -9.50 -18.93 15.55
N LEU A 206 -8.37 -19.03 16.25
CA LEU A 206 -7.09 -19.49 15.65
C LEU A 206 -7.17 -20.86 14.98
N ARG A 207 -8.05 -21.75 15.45
CA ARG A 207 -8.30 -23.05 14.81
C ARG A 207 -8.76 -22.93 13.35
N ASP A 208 -9.34 -21.79 12.98
CA ASP A 208 -9.83 -21.52 11.63
C ASP A 208 -8.69 -21.06 10.68
N PHE A 209 -7.45 -20.89 11.17
CA PHE A 209 -6.33 -20.37 10.37
C PHE A 209 -6.05 -21.19 9.11
N GLY A 210 -6.03 -22.52 9.25
CA GLY A 210 -5.86 -23.43 8.12
C GLY A 210 -7.01 -23.35 7.11
N GLN A 211 -8.22 -23.06 7.58
CA GLN A 211 -9.38 -22.82 6.73
C GLN A 211 -9.36 -21.42 6.11
N ALA A 212 -8.78 -20.41 6.76
CA ALA A 212 -8.67 -19.06 6.20
C ALA A 212 -7.76 -19.04 4.98
N TRP A 213 -6.58 -19.68 5.08
CA TRP A 213 -5.69 -19.87 3.94
C TRP A 213 -6.26 -20.93 2.98
N GLY A 214 -6.57 -22.13 3.47
CA GLY A 214 -7.16 -23.20 2.66
C GLY A 214 -6.25 -23.71 1.53
N TRP A 215 -6.49 -24.94 1.08
CA TRP A 215 -5.61 -25.59 0.09
C TRP A 215 -5.53 -24.86 -1.26
N ARG A 216 -6.61 -24.17 -1.68
CA ARG A 216 -6.66 -23.45 -2.97
C ARG A 216 -5.68 -22.28 -3.02
N THR A 217 -5.57 -21.52 -1.93
CA THR A 217 -4.62 -20.41 -1.82
C THR A 217 -3.19 -20.95 -1.84
N TRP A 218 -2.91 -22.02 -1.10
CA TRP A 218 -1.60 -22.68 -1.13
C TRP A 218 -1.26 -23.26 -2.50
N LEU A 219 -2.23 -23.83 -3.21
CA LEU A 219 -2.02 -24.34 -4.56
C LEU A 219 -1.64 -23.21 -5.54
N VAL A 220 -2.34 -22.06 -5.48
CA VAL A 220 -1.99 -20.90 -6.32
C VAL A 220 -0.57 -20.44 -6.04
N LEU A 221 -0.21 -20.29 -4.76
CA LEU A 221 1.12 -19.86 -4.36
C LEU A 221 2.19 -20.86 -4.80
N ALA A 222 1.98 -22.15 -4.57
CA ALA A 222 2.93 -23.20 -4.94
C ALA A 222 3.15 -23.25 -6.46
N VAL A 223 2.08 -23.18 -7.26
CA VAL A 223 2.17 -23.23 -8.71
C VAL A 223 2.84 -21.98 -9.27
N LEU A 224 2.39 -20.79 -8.87
CA LEU A 224 2.89 -19.54 -9.44
C LEU A 224 4.32 -19.22 -8.98
N CYS A 225 4.64 -19.43 -7.69
CA CYS A 225 6.02 -19.32 -7.21
C CYS A 225 6.91 -20.40 -7.84
N GLY A 226 6.41 -21.64 -7.97
CA GLY A 226 7.15 -22.74 -8.59
C GLY A 226 7.52 -22.45 -10.04
N ILE A 227 6.57 -21.95 -10.84
CA ILE A 227 6.83 -21.52 -12.22
C ILE A 227 7.87 -20.39 -12.24
N TRP A 228 7.68 -19.36 -11.42
CA TRP A 228 8.61 -18.23 -11.37
C TRP A 228 10.03 -18.68 -11.01
N TRP A 229 10.21 -19.44 -9.94
CA TRP A 229 11.52 -19.90 -9.49
C TRP A 229 12.16 -20.85 -10.49
N PHE A 230 11.38 -21.71 -11.14
CA PHE A 230 11.88 -22.57 -12.21
C PHE A 230 12.40 -21.75 -13.39
N CYS A 231 11.68 -20.73 -13.83
CA CYS A 231 12.12 -19.87 -14.92
C CYS A 231 13.37 -19.06 -14.55
N VAL A 232 13.45 -18.52 -13.34
CA VAL A 232 14.65 -17.85 -12.82
C VAL A 232 15.84 -18.81 -12.82
N TYR A 233 15.65 -20.04 -12.32
CA TYR A 233 16.70 -21.06 -12.32
C TYR A 233 17.18 -21.40 -13.75
N ARG A 234 16.26 -21.47 -14.72
CA ARG A 234 16.59 -21.77 -16.11
C ARG A 234 17.39 -20.66 -16.79
N GLU A 235 17.21 -19.40 -16.37
CA GLU A 235 17.86 -18.25 -16.99
C GLU A 235 19.12 -17.79 -16.25
N GLY A 236 19.05 -17.63 -14.92
CA GLY A 236 20.15 -17.13 -14.08
C GLY A 236 20.89 -18.21 -13.28
N GLY A 237 20.45 -19.47 -13.38
CA GLY A 237 21.06 -20.59 -12.67
C GLY A 237 20.76 -20.62 -11.16
N ARG A 238 21.44 -21.54 -10.47
CA ARG A 238 21.27 -21.76 -9.03
C ARG A 238 21.68 -20.55 -8.20
N GLU A 239 22.80 -19.92 -8.54
CA GLU A 239 23.37 -18.81 -7.78
C GLU A 239 22.43 -17.60 -7.74
N TYR A 240 21.82 -17.24 -8.88
CA TYR A 240 20.84 -16.18 -8.94
C TYR A 240 19.60 -16.49 -8.10
N LEU A 241 19.08 -17.73 -8.19
CA LEU A 241 17.92 -18.16 -7.40
C LEU A 241 18.22 -18.12 -5.89
N ASP A 242 19.39 -18.60 -5.47
CA ASP A 242 19.81 -18.59 -4.07
C ASP A 242 19.95 -17.14 -3.55
N ASN A 243 20.47 -16.23 -4.38
CA ASN A 243 20.56 -14.81 -4.06
C ASN A 243 19.16 -14.16 -3.89
N LEU A 244 18.25 -14.44 -4.83
CA LEU A 244 16.87 -13.95 -4.83
C LEU A 244 16.08 -14.42 -3.60
N LEU A 245 16.19 -15.70 -3.25
CA LEU A 245 15.39 -16.30 -2.18
C LEU A 245 15.99 -16.05 -0.79
N PHE A 246 17.30 -16.24 -0.64
CA PHE A 246 17.92 -16.34 0.67
C PHE A 246 18.82 -15.15 1.00
N HIS A 247 19.77 -14.82 0.12
CA HIS A 247 20.80 -13.83 0.46
C HIS A 247 20.19 -12.44 0.71
N GLN A 248 19.28 -12.01 -0.15
CA GLN A 248 18.62 -10.71 -0.01
C GLN A 248 17.53 -10.69 1.07
N THR A 249 16.84 -11.81 1.30
CA THR A 249 15.76 -11.89 2.30
C THR A 249 16.31 -11.99 3.72
N PHE A 250 17.29 -12.87 3.95
CA PHE A 250 17.88 -13.09 5.27
C PHE A 250 18.95 -12.06 5.60
N GLY A 251 19.77 -11.65 4.63
CA GLY A 251 20.79 -10.62 4.84
C GLY A 251 20.20 -9.27 5.26
N ARG A 252 19.05 -8.88 4.68
CA ARG A 252 18.32 -7.66 5.09
C ARG A 252 17.55 -7.79 6.40
N ALA A 253 17.29 -9.01 6.85
CA ALA A 253 16.52 -9.26 8.06
C ALA A 253 17.39 -9.30 9.33
N VAL A 254 18.65 -9.75 9.22
CA VAL A 254 19.52 -10.03 10.37
C VAL A 254 20.67 -9.02 10.50
N ASP A 255 21.34 -8.64 9.41
CA ASP A 255 22.50 -7.73 9.43
C ASP A 255 22.54 -6.86 8.16
N SER A 256 21.70 -5.82 8.13
CA SER A 256 21.70 -4.89 7.00
C SER A 256 22.82 -3.85 7.11
N PHE A 257 23.82 -3.94 6.24
CA PHE A 257 24.86 -2.90 6.07
C PHE A 257 24.30 -1.53 5.63
N HIS A 258 23.07 -1.48 5.10
CA HIS A 258 22.39 -0.27 4.62
C HIS A 258 21.03 -0.07 5.30
N HIS A 259 20.75 1.16 5.73
CA HIS A 259 19.52 1.57 6.42
C HIS A 259 19.25 0.88 7.78
N ASP A 260 20.31 0.57 8.53
CA ASP A 260 20.16 0.15 9.92
C ASP A 260 19.56 1.30 10.77
N ARG A 261 18.50 0.97 11.51
CA ARG A 261 17.69 1.92 12.27
C ARG A 261 17.18 1.26 13.55
N PRO A 262 17.02 2.02 14.64
CA PRO A 262 16.57 1.46 15.92
C PRO A 262 15.17 0.85 15.82
N TRP A 263 14.83 -0.06 16.74
CA TRP A 263 13.53 -0.72 16.78
C TRP A 263 12.35 0.27 16.88
N TYR A 264 12.54 1.42 17.53
CA TYR A 264 11.52 2.47 17.66
C TYR A 264 11.40 3.40 16.44
N TYR A 265 12.14 3.13 15.35
CA TYR A 265 12.15 3.93 14.11
C TYR A 265 10.74 4.27 13.62
N TYR A 266 9.88 3.25 13.54
CA TYR A 266 8.53 3.42 13.02
C TYR A 266 7.59 4.17 13.97
N LEU A 267 7.92 4.29 15.26
CA LEU A 267 7.11 5.06 16.23
C LEU A 267 7.15 6.56 15.95
N TYR A 268 8.30 7.08 15.53
CA TYR A 268 8.41 8.49 15.13
C TYR A 268 8.23 8.68 13.62
N SER A 269 8.64 7.71 12.79
CA SER A 269 8.55 7.88 11.33
C SER A 269 7.14 7.91 10.79
N ILE A 270 6.21 7.22 11.44
CA ILE A 270 4.81 7.18 11.02
C ILE A 270 4.16 8.58 11.02
N TRP A 271 4.57 9.49 11.92
CA TRP A 271 3.97 10.82 12.04
C TRP A 271 4.23 11.70 10.82
N TYR A 272 5.47 11.74 10.32
CA TYR A 272 5.77 12.50 9.11
C TYR A 272 5.47 11.68 7.84
N ALA A 273 5.54 10.34 7.89
CA ALA A 273 5.19 9.52 6.74
C ALA A 273 3.69 9.59 6.40
N MET A 274 2.84 9.62 7.44
CA MET A 274 1.41 9.84 7.34
C MET A 274 1.02 11.33 7.42
N GLY A 275 2.00 12.23 7.46
CA GLY A 275 1.77 13.67 7.50
C GLY A 275 0.99 14.12 6.25
N PRO A 276 0.10 15.12 6.36
CA PRO A 276 -0.24 15.85 7.57
C PRO A 276 -1.30 15.14 8.44
N TRP A 277 -1.95 14.10 7.92
CA TRP A 277 -3.13 13.48 8.52
C TRP A 277 -2.84 12.62 9.73
N ALA A 278 -1.58 12.23 9.97
CA ALA A 278 -1.14 11.53 11.17
C ALA A 278 -1.66 12.19 12.46
N LEU A 279 -1.65 13.53 12.51
CA LEU A 279 -2.11 14.33 13.65
C LEU A 279 -3.61 14.19 13.93
N LEU A 280 -4.40 13.77 12.94
CA LEU A 280 -5.81 13.46 13.12
C LEU A 280 -6.03 11.95 13.30
N THR A 281 -5.48 11.15 12.40
CA THR A 281 -5.83 9.73 12.26
C THR A 281 -5.28 8.88 13.41
N ILE A 282 -4.05 9.14 13.86
CA ILE A 282 -3.44 8.39 14.96
C ILE A 282 -4.13 8.70 16.29
N PRO A 283 -4.31 9.97 16.72
CA PRO A 283 -4.98 10.27 17.99
C PRO A 283 -6.43 9.77 18.03
N VAL A 284 -7.18 9.91 16.93
CA VAL A 284 -8.54 9.38 16.85
C VAL A 284 -8.55 7.86 16.98
N SER A 285 -7.66 7.17 16.29
CA SER A 285 -7.57 5.70 16.36
C SER A 285 -7.27 5.21 17.77
N VAL A 286 -6.30 5.85 18.44
CA VAL A 286 -5.95 5.55 19.84
C VAL A 286 -7.12 5.82 20.77
N TRP A 287 -7.80 6.97 20.63
CA TRP A 287 -8.95 7.29 21.45
C TRP A 287 -10.13 6.35 21.21
N GLY A 288 -10.43 6.03 19.96
CA GLY A 288 -11.49 5.08 19.60
C GLY A 288 -11.24 3.73 20.24
N ALA A 289 -10.00 3.24 20.20
CA ALA A 289 -9.59 2.01 20.86
C ALA A 289 -9.73 2.09 22.39
N VAL A 290 -9.17 3.13 23.04
CA VAL A 290 -9.19 3.32 24.50
C VAL A 290 -10.61 3.49 25.04
N ARG A 291 -11.45 4.28 24.34
CA ARG A 291 -12.83 4.55 24.74
C ARG A 291 -13.83 3.54 24.20
N LYS A 292 -13.37 2.57 23.40
CA LYS A 292 -14.20 1.57 22.70
C LYS A 292 -15.32 2.21 21.86
N VAL A 293 -15.01 3.31 21.17
CA VAL A 293 -15.94 4.03 20.29
C VAL A 293 -15.62 3.71 18.84
N GLY A 294 -16.64 3.31 18.05
CA GLY A 294 -16.46 2.93 16.65
C GLY A 294 -15.51 1.73 16.46
N MET A 295 -15.37 0.88 17.48
CA MET A 295 -14.55 -0.33 17.45
C MET A 295 -15.35 -1.54 16.95
N ASP A 296 -16.14 -1.31 15.90
CA ASP A 296 -16.76 -2.40 15.16
C ASP A 296 -15.67 -3.32 14.58
N PRO A 297 -16.03 -4.55 14.16
CA PRO A 297 -15.03 -5.52 13.71
C PRO A 297 -14.09 -4.99 12.61
N LEU A 298 -14.59 -4.13 11.71
CA LEU A 298 -13.79 -3.59 10.59
C LEU A 298 -12.70 -2.60 11.04
N PRO A 299 -13.00 -1.48 11.75
CA PRO A 299 -11.96 -0.64 12.35
C PRO A 299 -10.98 -1.40 13.23
N ARG A 300 -11.47 -2.38 14.01
CA ARG A 300 -10.61 -3.23 14.85
C ARG A 300 -9.63 -4.04 14.00
N PHE A 301 -10.10 -4.66 12.90
CA PHE A 301 -9.25 -5.40 11.97
C PHE A 301 -8.15 -4.52 11.38
N PHE A 302 -8.49 -3.31 10.95
CA PHE A 302 -7.54 -2.34 10.41
C PHE A 302 -6.46 -1.94 11.43
N LEU A 303 -6.86 -1.59 12.65
CA LEU A 303 -5.92 -1.16 13.69
C LEU A 303 -5.03 -2.31 14.18
N LEU A 304 -5.58 -3.51 14.39
CA LEU A 304 -4.81 -4.68 14.78
C LEU A 304 -3.79 -5.07 13.71
N THR A 305 -4.21 -5.11 12.45
CA THR A 305 -3.33 -5.41 11.31
C THR A 305 -2.22 -4.37 11.20
N SER A 306 -2.55 -3.09 11.34
CA SER A 306 -1.58 -2.00 11.27
C SER A 306 -0.56 -2.07 12.41
N ALA A 307 -1.03 -2.26 13.65
CA ALA A 307 -0.17 -2.38 14.82
C ALA A 307 0.76 -3.58 14.71
N ALA A 308 0.23 -4.75 14.34
CA ALA A 308 1.01 -5.97 14.16
C ALA A 308 2.09 -5.77 13.08
N PHE A 309 1.74 -5.18 11.94
CA PHE A 309 2.69 -4.96 10.87
C PHE A 309 3.78 -3.95 11.23
N VAL A 310 3.44 -2.85 11.91
CA VAL A 310 4.44 -1.89 12.42
C VAL A 310 5.39 -2.57 13.40
N LEU A 311 4.89 -3.42 14.29
CA LEU A 311 5.73 -4.20 15.21
C LEU A 311 6.64 -5.18 14.46
N LEU A 312 6.11 -5.93 13.49
CA LEU A 312 6.91 -6.85 12.68
C LEU A 312 8.01 -6.10 11.92
N MET A 313 7.68 -4.98 11.26
CA MET A 313 8.67 -4.17 10.54
C MET A 313 9.73 -3.58 11.49
N SER A 314 9.35 -3.29 12.74
CA SER A 314 10.28 -2.80 13.76
C SER A 314 11.35 -3.84 14.16
N CYS A 315 11.07 -5.13 13.96
CA CYS A 315 12.00 -6.22 14.21
C CYS A 315 13.05 -6.44 13.10
N PHE A 316 12.86 -5.90 11.89
CA PHE A 316 13.83 -6.01 10.81
C PHE A 316 14.90 -4.92 10.91
N SER A 317 16.17 -5.24 10.63
CA SER A 317 17.27 -4.26 10.70
C SER A 317 17.12 -3.14 9.66
N ALA A 318 16.87 -3.49 8.39
CA ALA A 318 16.70 -2.52 7.30
C ALA A 318 15.33 -1.84 7.36
N LYS A 319 15.29 -0.53 7.66
CA LYS A 319 14.02 0.22 7.77
C LYS A 319 13.98 1.44 6.85
N LEU A 320 12.90 1.51 6.08
CA LEU A 320 12.52 2.69 5.29
C LEU A 320 11.04 3.04 5.56
N GLN A 321 10.72 4.33 5.50
CA GLN A 321 9.37 4.83 5.79
C GLN A 321 8.33 4.30 4.79
N ILE A 322 8.73 4.17 3.52
CA ILE A 322 7.86 3.65 2.46
C ILE A 322 7.40 2.21 2.71
N TYR A 323 8.07 1.44 3.58
CA TYR A 323 7.64 0.09 3.93
C TYR A 323 6.31 0.08 4.71
N LEU A 324 5.92 1.21 5.33
CA LEU A 324 4.62 1.35 5.99
C LEU A 324 3.48 1.72 5.02
N LEU A 325 3.74 1.89 3.73
CA LEU A 325 2.72 2.26 2.74
C LEU A 325 1.43 1.42 2.82
N PRO A 326 1.49 0.08 3.00
CA PRO A 326 0.28 -0.75 3.12
C PRO A 326 -0.61 -0.45 4.34
N VAL A 327 -0.07 0.15 5.41
CA VAL A 327 -0.85 0.44 6.63
C VAL A 327 -1.48 1.82 6.64
N PHE A 328 -1.05 2.75 5.76
CA PHE A 328 -1.58 4.11 5.75
C PHE A 328 -3.09 4.14 5.50
N GLY A 329 -3.56 3.35 4.53
CA GLY A 329 -4.99 3.23 4.25
C GLY A 329 -5.78 2.63 5.41
N LEU A 330 -5.25 1.59 6.05
CA LEU A 330 -5.90 0.92 7.18
C LEU A 330 -6.09 1.87 8.36
N VAL A 331 -5.03 2.57 8.79
CA VAL A 331 -5.10 3.55 9.88
C VAL A 331 -6.00 4.73 9.52
N ASN A 332 -5.90 5.25 8.30
CA ASN A 332 -6.72 6.36 7.82
C ASN A 332 -8.21 6.00 7.84
N TYR A 333 -8.62 4.91 7.18
CA TYR A 333 -10.03 4.53 7.11
C TYR A 333 -10.59 4.09 8.46
N ALA A 334 -9.79 3.46 9.34
CA ALA A 334 -10.19 3.19 10.72
C ALA A 334 -10.53 4.49 11.46
N ALA A 335 -9.66 5.51 11.37
CA ALA A 335 -9.90 6.80 12.01
C ALA A 335 -11.19 7.46 11.52
N PHE A 336 -11.47 7.42 10.22
CA PHE A 336 -12.69 8.02 9.66
C PHE A 336 -13.97 7.27 10.04
N LEU A 337 -13.93 5.93 10.14
CA LEU A 337 -15.03 5.13 10.68
C LEU A 337 -15.29 5.49 12.16
N ILE A 338 -14.23 5.63 12.96
CA ILE A 338 -14.31 6.04 14.38
C ILE A 338 -14.85 7.47 14.52
N LEU A 339 -14.37 8.42 13.71
CA LEU A 339 -14.86 9.80 13.71
C LEU A 339 -16.35 9.86 13.42
N GLN A 340 -16.82 9.10 12.42
CA GLN A 340 -18.23 9.03 12.11
C GLN A 340 -19.05 8.47 13.28
N ALA A 341 -18.58 7.39 13.92
CA ALA A 341 -19.24 6.83 15.09
C ALA A 341 -19.24 7.81 16.29
N ALA A 342 -18.21 8.65 16.40
CA ALA A 342 -18.11 9.68 17.43
C ALA A 342 -19.01 10.91 17.20
N ASP A 343 -19.57 11.10 16.01
CA ASP A 343 -20.58 12.16 15.76
C ASP A 343 -21.92 11.83 16.45
N THR A 344 -22.19 10.56 16.73
CA THR A 344 -23.40 10.12 17.46
C THR A 344 -23.17 10.17 18.98
N PRO A 345 -24.05 10.81 19.78
CA PRO A 345 -23.95 10.86 21.25
C PRO A 345 -23.93 9.46 21.90
N PRO A 346 -23.38 9.27 23.13
CA PRO A 346 -22.94 10.29 24.10
C PRO A 346 -21.43 10.56 24.11
N ARG A 347 -20.60 9.75 23.45
CA ARG A 347 -19.14 9.87 23.48
C ARG A 347 -18.62 10.55 22.22
N ARG A 348 -18.36 11.87 22.32
CA ARG A 348 -17.80 12.66 21.23
C ARG A 348 -16.29 12.80 21.39
N TRP A 349 -15.57 12.72 20.27
CA TRP A 349 -14.17 13.15 20.23
C TRP A 349 -14.11 14.65 20.54
N PRO A 350 -13.18 15.13 21.39
CA PRO A 350 -13.15 16.53 21.80
C PRO A 350 -13.11 17.48 20.60
N GLY A 351 -14.09 18.38 20.51
CA GLY A 351 -14.25 19.29 19.37
C GLY A 351 -13.03 20.20 19.16
N THR A 352 -12.36 20.60 20.25
CA THR A 352 -11.11 21.37 20.20
C THR A 352 -10.00 20.56 19.53
N LEU A 353 -9.80 19.30 19.90
CA LEU A 353 -8.78 18.43 19.28
C LEU A 353 -9.08 18.19 17.80
N ARG A 354 -10.35 17.98 17.44
CA ARG A 354 -10.78 17.87 16.03
C ARG A 354 -10.42 19.12 15.23
N LYS A 355 -10.77 20.31 15.74
CA LYS A 355 -10.48 21.60 15.08
C LYS A 355 -8.97 21.83 14.95
N VAL A 356 -8.23 21.66 16.03
CA VAL A 356 -6.76 21.82 16.03
C VAL A 356 -6.11 20.86 15.02
N SER A 357 -6.49 19.58 15.03
CA SER A 357 -5.93 18.59 14.10
C SER A 357 -6.22 18.94 12.65
N LEU A 358 -7.44 19.39 12.34
CA LEU A 358 -7.83 19.81 10.99
C LEU A 358 -7.14 21.11 10.56
N CYS A 359 -7.02 22.10 11.46
CA CYS A 359 -6.33 23.36 11.18
C CYS A 359 -4.84 23.13 10.93
N VAL A 360 -4.18 22.33 11.77
CA VAL A 360 -2.76 21.99 11.59
C VAL A 360 -2.58 21.15 10.34
N ALA A 361 -3.43 20.16 10.09
CA ALA A 361 -3.31 19.36 8.88
C ALA A 361 -3.54 20.17 7.60
N GLY A 362 -4.53 21.07 7.61
CA GLY A 362 -4.80 22.00 6.51
C GLY A 362 -3.68 23.01 6.30
N ALA A 363 -3.10 23.56 7.37
CA ALA A 363 -1.95 24.44 7.30
C ALA A 363 -0.71 23.72 6.75
N MET A 364 -0.43 22.50 7.22
CA MET A 364 0.65 21.67 6.69
C MET A 364 0.42 21.32 5.22
N LEU A 365 -0.80 20.96 4.81
CA LEU A 365 -1.11 20.70 3.41
C LEU A 365 -0.91 21.96 2.55
N ALA A 366 -1.39 23.12 3.01
CA ALA A 366 -1.20 24.39 2.32
C ALA A 366 0.29 24.77 2.21
N LEU A 367 1.06 24.56 3.29
CA LEU A 367 2.51 24.75 3.29
C LEU A 367 3.20 23.76 2.35
N CYS A 368 2.78 22.50 2.29
CA CYS A 368 3.32 21.51 1.36
C CYS A 368 2.97 21.83 -0.10
N VAL A 369 1.79 22.37 -0.38
CA VAL A 369 1.40 22.84 -1.71
C VAL A 369 2.20 24.09 -2.10
N ALA A 370 2.35 25.05 -1.18
CA ALA A 370 3.15 26.25 -1.39
C ALA A 370 4.65 25.94 -1.55
N ALA A 371 5.16 25.00 -0.77
CA ALA A 371 6.52 24.46 -0.87
C ALA A 371 6.67 23.43 -2.00
N GLY A 372 5.56 22.98 -2.61
CA GLY A 372 5.48 21.96 -3.67
C GLY A 372 6.08 22.37 -5.01
N PHE A 373 6.74 23.52 -5.07
CA PHE A 373 7.72 23.86 -6.09
C PHE A 373 9.15 23.35 -5.76
N PHE A 374 9.37 22.71 -4.61
CA PHE A 374 10.68 22.27 -4.11
C PHE A 374 10.67 20.88 -3.45
N PHE A 375 9.98 19.89 -4.04
CA PHE A 375 10.12 18.48 -3.63
C PHE A 375 10.94 17.62 -4.63
N PRO A 376 12.27 17.82 -4.80
CA PRO A 376 13.09 16.86 -5.57
C PRO A 376 13.75 15.74 -4.74
N ALA A 377 13.76 15.80 -3.39
CA ALA A 377 14.84 15.12 -2.65
C ALA A 377 14.47 14.09 -1.55
N VAL A 378 13.20 13.68 -1.38
CA VAL A 378 12.78 12.88 -0.20
C VAL A 378 12.40 11.42 -0.53
N PHE A 379 12.45 10.96 -1.78
CA PHE A 379 11.98 9.63 -2.18
C PHE A 379 13.02 8.69 -2.80
#